data_AF-A0A183I2B3-F1
#
_entry.id   AF-A0A183I2B3-F1
#
_cell.length_a   1.000
_cell.length_b   1.000
_cell.length_c   1.000
_cell.angle_alpha   90.00
_cell.angle_beta   90.00
_cell.angle_gamma   90.00
#
_symmetry.space_group_name_H-M   'P 1'
#
loop_
_entity.id
_entity.type
_entity.pdbx_description
1 polymer ?
#
loop_
_entity_poly.entity_id
_entity_poly.type
_entity_poly.pdbx_seq_one_letter_code
_entity_poly.pdbx_strand_id
1 'polypeptide(L)'
;TLTPPPWIPKKEEKIVEPIESSTRVLLQQFIKLEEKVNAPIIRANPHMSFKTPLCEMPQKTSPPEWMPESNRVGMLARKIGVLPQWGVDGTRFLCTMLEFPKNLVISAIDPETYYRISMVGRRKAYGRYGARWRITVGAVNGDPTKFTARYRATFERHGRFPVKKHLAAFLVTEDAVVEPGTELHVCHFKVGQYITATGHTIDWGFQGGMHRWGFKGMPARKTTKSHRRIGAVGSKGDARILPGKRMPGHMGYEWRSIPGLEVLRINPEKQVMYVNGTVPGETGDILLIKDCYHGKKKVEYPHFPTFFYEKDFETETKCNDNPDSPFVYEDGEFFARRFRFTWSFFVAEDVACRDAQDHRDSKSLICFNRRLRAVSAARLPHVVLLGVFEYLSLKDLAQCMRVCKHWWTVLQYPDSFVWKRLAHIIIPDEALNDLCLLSETPSFKDKLRAFCYAWNPNDSSKNNYLRTNGFTVHRNPVAQSTDSVRGKIGVNSGIHAWEFMWEGPLGTVACIGLATKHAALHCQGYVALLGSDDQSWGWNLVDNQLLHNNVQICSYPHINNPPKYQMGERIRMIVDCEQHCMYFEKGSEFLGIAFSRLPPLKLFPAMCAVYGNTEVSMVYIGPPLLG
;
A
#
# COMPACT_ATOMS: atom_id res chain seq x y z
N THR A 1 8.47 33.72 -7.01
CA THR A 1 9.68 33.23 -7.70
C THR A 1 10.44 32.37 -6.71
N LEU A 2 10.56 31.07 -7.00
CA LEU A 2 11.07 30.03 -6.07
C LEU A 2 12.61 29.97 -6.00
N THR A 3 13.31 30.81 -6.75
CA THR A 3 14.76 30.95 -6.60
C THR A 3 15.02 31.77 -5.33
N PRO A 4 15.74 31.22 -4.34
CA PRO A 4 16.18 32.04 -3.23
C PRO A 4 16.96 33.23 -3.79
N PRO A 5 16.79 34.43 -3.22
CA PRO A 5 17.46 35.61 -3.73
C PRO A 5 18.99 35.39 -3.79
N PRO A 6 19.68 36.03 -4.75
CA PRO A 6 21.06 35.68 -5.10
C PRO A 6 22.07 35.87 -3.97
N TRP A 7 21.75 36.68 -2.95
CA TRP A 7 22.57 36.87 -1.76
C TRP A 7 22.42 35.78 -0.70
N ILE A 8 21.43 34.88 -0.84
CA ILE A 8 21.34 33.69 0.00
C ILE A 8 22.34 32.67 -0.56
N PRO A 9 23.32 32.23 0.25
CA PRO A 9 24.29 31.25 -0.20
C PRO A 9 23.59 29.97 -0.64
N LYS A 10 23.94 29.49 -1.84
CA LYS A 10 23.39 28.24 -2.36
C LYS A 10 23.77 27.10 -1.44
N LYS A 11 22.78 26.29 -1.11
CA LYS A 11 22.97 25.07 -0.32
C LYS A 11 23.58 23.96 -1.17
N GLU A 12 23.06 23.80 -2.37
CA GLU A 12 23.42 22.75 -3.30
C GLU A 12 24.43 23.24 -4.34
N GLU A 13 25.35 22.37 -4.71
CA GLU A 13 26.38 22.61 -5.70
C GLU A 13 26.11 21.76 -6.94
N LYS A 14 26.10 22.38 -8.12
CA LYS A 14 25.99 21.64 -9.39
C LYS A 14 27.37 21.11 -9.74
N ILE A 15 27.66 19.89 -9.32
CA ILE A 15 28.90 19.20 -9.68
C ILE A 15 28.64 18.38 -10.94
N VAL A 16 29.46 18.57 -11.97
CA VAL A 16 29.62 17.61 -13.06
C VAL A 16 30.57 16.55 -12.53
N GLU A 17 30.21 15.26 -12.55
CA GLU A 17 31.07 14.15 -12.07
C GLU A 17 31.94 13.63 -13.23
N PRO A 18 33.20 14.08 -13.42
CA PRO A 18 34.14 13.47 -14.37
C PRO A 18 34.81 12.24 -13.74
N ILE A 19 34.03 11.35 -13.12
CA ILE A 19 34.56 10.14 -12.47
C ILE A 19 34.32 8.96 -13.41
N GLU A 20 35.37 8.20 -13.66
CA GLU A 20 35.29 6.95 -14.43
C GLU A 20 34.39 5.92 -13.73
N SER A 21 33.67 5.10 -14.51
CA SER A 21 32.67 4.16 -14.00
C SER A 21 33.25 3.15 -12.99
N SER A 22 34.46 2.66 -13.24
CA SER A 22 35.21 1.73 -12.37
C SER A 22 35.48 2.34 -10.98
N THR A 23 35.99 3.57 -10.95
CA THR A 23 36.30 4.33 -9.73
C THR A 23 35.03 4.64 -8.93
N ARG A 24 33.93 4.95 -9.62
CA ARG A 24 32.64 5.22 -8.99
C ARG A 24 32.11 4.03 -8.20
N VAL A 25 32.21 2.83 -8.76
CA VAL A 25 31.77 1.59 -8.09
C VAL A 25 32.60 1.34 -6.83
N LEU A 26 33.92 1.51 -6.92
CA LEU A 26 34.83 1.39 -5.77
C LEU A 26 34.47 2.38 -4.65
N LEU A 27 34.29 3.66 -4.99
CA LEU A 27 33.91 4.68 -3.99
C LEU A 27 32.55 4.40 -3.34
N GLN A 28 31.57 3.90 -4.11
CA GLN A 28 30.28 3.49 -3.54
C GLN A 28 30.39 2.30 -2.59
N GLN A 29 31.28 1.34 -2.87
CA GLN A 29 31.55 0.23 -1.97
C GLN A 29 32.18 0.74 -0.66
N PHE A 30 33.15 1.65 -0.73
CA PHE A 30 33.75 2.27 0.46
C PHE A 30 32.74 3.04 1.31
N ILE A 31 31.90 3.87 0.69
CA ILE A 31 30.85 4.62 1.40
C ILE A 31 29.89 3.65 2.12
N LYS A 32 29.45 2.59 1.45
CA LYS A 32 28.58 1.56 2.06
C LYS A 32 29.25 0.82 3.21
N LEU A 33 30.57 0.57 3.12
CA LEU A 33 31.33 -0.05 4.20
C LEU A 33 31.46 0.89 5.41
N GLU A 34 31.73 2.18 5.19
CA GLU A 34 31.77 3.17 6.27
C GLU A 34 30.40 3.34 6.96
N GLU A 35 29.30 3.32 6.19
CA GLU A 35 27.95 3.37 6.76
C GLU A 35 27.61 2.13 7.60
N LYS A 36 28.11 0.94 7.23
CA LYS A 36 27.86 -0.32 7.96
C LYS A 36 28.64 -0.44 9.26
N VAL A 37 29.88 0.02 9.29
CA VAL A 37 30.75 -0.13 10.48
C VAL A 37 30.39 0.90 11.56
N ASN A 38 29.53 1.88 11.28
CA ASN A 38 29.18 2.99 12.17
C ASN A 38 30.42 3.71 12.76
N ALA A 39 31.57 3.53 12.11
CA ALA A 39 32.83 4.13 12.42
C ALA A 39 33.45 4.58 11.09
N PRO A 40 33.91 5.84 10.99
CA PRO A 40 34.68 6.26 9.82
C PRO A 40 35.94 5.39 9.77
N ILE A 41 36.13 4.64 8.68
CA ILE A 41 37.30 3.77 8.49
C ILE A 41 38.59 4.62 8.39
N ILE A 42 38.45 5.94 8.25
CA ILE A 42 39.52 6.94 8.35
C ILE A 42 39.76 7.34 9.82
N ARG A 43 40.28 6.42 10.65
CA ARG A 43 40.83 6.70 11.99
C ARG A 43 42.35 6.45 12.07
N ALA A 44 43.07 6.52 10.95
CA ALA A 44 44.50 6.20 10.91
C ALA A 44 45.46 7.41 10.98
N ASN A 45 44.97 8.65 10.86
CA ASN A 45 45.87 9.82 10.83
C ASN A 45 45.58 10.83 11.97
N PRO A 46 46.36 10.81 13.07
CA PRO A 46 46.20 11.73 14.20
C PRO A 46 46.52 13.20 13.85
N HIS A 47 47.11 13.47 12.68
CA HIS A 47 47.47 14.81 12.22
C HIS A 47 46.34 15.56 11.48
N MET A 48 45.21 14.93 11.17
CA MET A 48 44.03 15.66 10.67
C MET A 48 43.32 16.33 11.85
N SER A 49 43.79 17.51 12.25
CA SER A 49 43.22 18.26 13.38
C SER A 49 41.72 18.48 13.21
N PHE A 50 40.94 18.11 14.21
CA PHE A 50 39.55 18.54 14.32
C PHE A 50 39.50 20.07 14.33
N LYS A 51 38.61 20.69 13.54
CA LYS A 51 38.30 22.10 13.75
C LYS A 51 37.65 22.21 15.12
N THR A 52 38.18 23.08 15.98
CA THR A 52 37.65 23.29 17.33
C THR A 52 36.16 23.64 17.30
N PRO A 53 35.36 23.11 18.25
CA PRO A 53 33.96 23.50 18.38
C PRO A 53 33.86 25.02 18.61
N LEU A 54 32.75 25.62 18.17
CA LEU A 54 32.56 27.07 18.22
C LEU A 54 32.38 27.62 19.65
N CYS A 55 31.98 26.76 20.58
CA CYS A 55 31.78 27.09 21.98
C CYS A 55 32.04 25.85 22.84
N GLU A 56 32.36 26.09 24.11
CA GLU A 56 32.44 25.05 25.13
C GLU A 56 31.03 24.66 25.59
N MET A 57 30.84 23.39 25.93
CA MET A 57 29.57 22.89 26.45
C MET A 57 29.45 23.21 27.94
N PRO A 58 28.22 23.46 28.46
CA PRO A 58 28.03 23.68 29.89
C PRO A 58 28.47 22.44 30.68
N GLN A 59 29.23 22.65 31.76
CA GLN A 59 29.67 21.58 32.66
C GLN A 59 28.46 21.06 33.46
N LYS A 60 28.06 19.80 33.23
CA LYS A 60 26.95 19.16 33.97
C LYS A 60 27.45 18.67 35.32
N THR A 61 27.09 19.35 36.40
CA THR A 61 27.40 18.97 37.79
C THR A 61 26.40 17.95 38.38
N SER A 62 25.18 17.90 37.85
CA SER A 62 24.09 16.97 38.23
C SER A 62 23.25 16.57 37.01
N PRO A 63 22.47 15.47 37.05
CA PRO A 63 21.51 15.17 35.99
C PRO A 63 20.48 16.32 35.88
N PRO A 64 20.13 16.73 34.66
CA PRO A 64 19.21 17.84 34.46
C PRO A 64 17.78 17.44 34.87
N GLU A 65 17.14 18.25 35.70
CA GLU A 65 15.74 18.07 36.13
C GLU A 65 14.81 19.02 35.40
N TRP A 66 13.58 18.58 35.13
CA TRP A 66 12.60 19.39 34.42
C TRP A 66 12.03 20.49 35.31
N MET A 67 12.18 21.75 34.89
CA MET A 67 11.50 22.89 35.51
C MET A 67 10.36 23.40 34.62
N PRO A 68 9.28 23.96 35.18
CA PRO A 68 8.19 24.54 34.40
C PRO A 68 8.62 25.70 33.50
N GLU A 69 9.80 26.30 33.68
CA GLU A 69 10.34 27.35 32.79
C GLU A 69 11.23 26.80 31.68
N SER A 70 11.70 25.57 31.84
CA SER A 70 12.58 24.88 30.90
C SER A 70 11.93 24.75 29.52
N ASN A 71 12.76 24.77 28.49
CA ASN A 71 12.35 24.57 27.12
C ASN A 71 13.34 23.64 26.43
N ARG A 72 12.93 22.38 26.25
CA ARG A 72 13.76 21.35 25.62
C ARG A 72 13.76 21.43 24.10
N VAL A 73 14.63 20.63 23.49
CA VAL A 73 14.84 20.58 22.04
C VAL A 73 13.60 20.05 21.31
N GLY A 74 13.39 20.51 20.07
CA GLY A 74 12.37 19.94 19.17
C GLY A 74 12.99 18.97 18.15
N MET A 75 12.14 18.46 17.26
CA MET A 75 12.56 17.53 16.20
C MET A 75 12.01 17.94 14.83
N LEU A 76 12.62 17.42 13.77
CA LEU A 76 12.12 17.56 12.41
C LEU A 76 11.30 16.32 12.04
N ALA A 77 10.11 16.53 11.49
CA ALA A 77 9.22 15.47 11.09
C ALA A 77 8.78 15.63 9.63
N ARG A 78 8.62 14.54 8.90
CA ARG A 78 8.04 14.51 7.56
C ARG A 78 6.54 14.24 7.65
N LYS A 79 5.73 15.07 6.99
CA LYS A 79 4.29 14.84 6.89
C LYS A 79 4.01 13.67 5.94
N ILE A 80 3.49 12.54 6.43
CA ILE A 80 3.14 11.39 5.56
C ILE A 80 1.74 11.58 4.97
N GLY A 81 0.78 12.02 5.78
CA GLY A 81 -0.61 12.09 5.34
C GLY A 81 -1.57 12.32 6.49
N VAL A 82 -2.86 12.26 6.19
CA VAL A 82 -3.95 12.46 7.15
C VAL A 82 -4.89 11.27 7.04
N LEU A 83 -5.26 10.69 8.18
CA LEU A 83 -6.19 9.57 8.28
C LEU A 83 -7.16 9.76 9.45
N PRO A 84 -8.40 9.25 9.34
CA PRO A 84 -9.30 9.20 10.47
C PRO A 84 -8.89 8.10 11.47
N GLN A 85 -9.03 8.39 12.76
CA GLN A 85 -9.00 7.44 13.87
C GLN A 85 -10.32 7.53 14.63
N TRP A 86 -10.72 6.46 15.31
CA TRP A 86 -11.96 6.41 16.09
C TRP A 86 -11.65 6.17 17.56
N GLY A 87 -12.21 7.03 18.41
CA GLY A 87 -12.15 6.82 19.86
C GLY A 87 -13.11 5.72 20.32
N VAL A 88 -12.99 5.33 21.58
CA VAL A 88 -13.87 4.34 22.23
C VAL A 88 -15.34 4.81 22.24
N ASP A 89 -15.57 6.13 22.24
CA ASP A 89 -16.92 6.70 22.19
C ASP A 89 -17.53 6.72 20.77
N GLY A 90 -16.84 6.17 19.78
CA GLY A 90 -17.24 6.24 18.36
C GLY A 90 -16.96 7.59 17.69
N THR A 91 -16.44 8.58 18.43
CA THR A 91 -16.07 9.89 17.88
C THR A 91 -14.91 9.77 16.89
N ARG A 92 -15.05 10.40 15.72
CA ARG A 92 -14.02 10.40 14.67
C ARG A 92 -13.02 11.54 14.87
N PHE A 93 -11.75 11.20 15.08
CA PHE A 93 -10.62 12.11 15.11
C PHE A 93 -9.91 12.13 13.76
N LEU A 94 -9.67 13.32 13.20
CA LEU A 94 -8.85 13.46 12.00
C LEU A 94 -7.39 13.60 12.42
N CYS A 95 -6.54 12.64 12.08
CA CYS A 95 -5.17 12.55 12.57
C CYS A 95 -4.17 12.73 11.43
N THR A 96 -3.16 13.58 11.63
CA THR A 96 -2.01 13.66 10.73
C THR A 96 -0.92 12.69 11.20
N MET A 97 -0.38 11.90 10.28
CA MET A 97 0.81 11.06 10.49
C MET A 97 2.08 11.86 10.21
N LEU A 98 3.00 11.84 11.17
CA LEU A 98 4.30 12.47 11.11
C LEU A 98 5.39 11.41 11.30
N GLU A 99 6.27 11.27 10.33
CA GLU A 99 7.45 10.41 10.42
C GLU A 99 8.63 11.21 10.95
N PHE A 100 9.39 10.64 11.87
CA PHE A 100 10.63 11.21 12.36
C PHE A 100 11.79 10.47 11.70
N PRO A 101 12.33 10.98 10.57
CA PRO A 101 13.57 10.43 10.02
C PRO A 101 14.70 10.59 11.02
N LYS A 102 15.83 9.89 10.82
CA LYS A 102 17.01 9.95 11.72
C LYS A 102 17.43 11.40 12.03
N ASN A 103 16.98 11.89 13.19
CA ASN A 103 17.21 13.22 13.72
C ASN A 103 18.48 13.19 14.56
N LEU A 104 19.42 14.08 14.24
CA LEU A 104 20.70 14.17 14.93
C LEU A 104 20.93 15.62 15.38
N VAL A 105 21.38 15.79 16.62
CA VAL A 105 21.87 17.10 17.09
C VAL A 105 23.22 17.38 16.44
N ILE A 106 23.34 18.47 15.69
CA ILE A 106 24.55 18.80 14.92
C ILE A 106 25.42 19.80 15.65
N SER A 107 24.82 20.81 16.25
CA SER A 107 25.56 21.82 17.00
C SER A 107 24.71 22.43 18.10
N ALA A 108 25.36 22.71 19.23
CA ALA A 108 24.87 23.60 20.27
C ALA A 108 25.70 24.88 20.21
N ILE A 109 25.05 26.03 20.26
CA ILE A 109 25.70 27.34 20.26
C ILE A 109 25.14 28.13 21.43
N ASP A 110 26.02 28.68 22.25
CA ASP A 110 25.70 29.51 23.40
C ASP A 110 25.02 30.82 22.98
N PRO A 111 24.23 31.45 23.88
CA PRO A 111 23.52 32.68 23.58
C PRO A 111 24.44 33.82 23.15
N GLU A 112 25.63 33.94 23.75
CA GLU A 112 26.56 35.03 23.50
C GLU A 112 27.23 34.91 22.12
N THR A 113 27.75 33.73 21.80
CA THR A 113 28.29 33.44 20.48
C THR A 113 27.19 33.54 19.43
N TYR A 114 25.97 33.06 19.70
CA TYR A 114 24.85 33.20 18.77
C TYR A 114 24.54 34.68 18.48
N TYR A 115 24.54 35.53 19.51
CA TYR A 115 24.39 36.98 19.40
C TYR A 115 25.48 37.60 18.51
N ARG A 116 26.73 37.17 18.67
CA ARG A 116 27.89 37.69 17.94
C ARG A 116 27.92 37.31 16.46
N ILE A 117 27.63 36.05 16.14
CA ILE A 117 27.82 35.49 14.78
C ILE A 117 26.64 35.74 13.83
N SER A 118 25.46 36.14 14.33
CA SER A 118 24.25 36.23 13.50
C SER A 118 23.40 37.46 13.81
N MET A 119 22.95 38.16 12.76
CA MET A 119 21.96 39.23 12.87
C MET A 119 20.62 38.75 13.46
N VAL A 120 20.27 37.47 13.24
CA VAL A 120 19.09 36.86 13.89
C VAL A 120 19.38 36.59 15.36
N GLY A 121 20.61 36.18 15.69
CA GLY A 121 21.06 35.99 17.07
C GLY A 121 20.95 37.26 17.89
N ARG A 122 21.33 38.43 17.32
CA ARG A 122 21.13 39.72 17.98
C ARG A 122 19.69 39.98 18.46
N ARG A 123 18.70 39.45 17.73
CA ARG A 123 17.27 39.57 18.08
C ARG A 123 16.72 38.42 18.90
N LYS A 124 17.32 37.23 18.84
CA LYS A 124 16.74 35.98 19.38
C LYS A 124 17.48 35.39 20.57
N ALA A 125 18.78 35.67 20.75
CA ALA A 125 19.59 35.10 21.81
C ALA A 125 19.11 35.54 23.20
N TYR A 126 18.89 36.85 23.37
CA TYR A 126 18.34 37.47 24.59
C TYR A 126 16.91 37.96 24.30
N GLY A 127 16.01 37.01 24.07
CA GLY A 127 14.62 37.32 23.77
C GLY A 127 13.82 37.69 25.02
N ARG A 128 12.49 37.78 24.86
CA ARG A 128 11.54 37.98 25.98
C ARG A 128 11.69 36.94 27.09
N TYR A 129 12.16 35.75 26.76
CA TYR A 129 12.24 34.60 27.67
C TYR A 129 13.66 34.31 28.16
N GLY A 130 14.51 35.34 28.22
CA GLY A 130 15.89 35.23 28.67
C GLY A 130 16.86 34.68 27.62
N ALA A 131 18.07 34.35 28.09
CA ALA A 131 19.14 33.79 27.29
C ALA A 131 18.79 32.37 26.85
N ARG A 132 18.90 32.08 25.55
CA ARG A 132 18.61 30.74 25.01
C ARG A 132 19.71 30.22 24.11
N TRP A 133 20.08 28.98 24.34
CA TRP A 133 20.97 28.20 23.49
C TRP A 133 20.30 27.92 22.16
N ARG A 134 21.09 27.93 21.09
CA ARG A 134 20.62 27.54 19.76
C ARG A 134 21.11 26.12 19.47
N ILE A 135 20.18 25.18 19.47
CA ILE A 135 20.45 23.78 19.11
C ILE A 135 20.04 23.56 17.66
N THR A 136 20.98 23.17 16.81
CA THR A 136 20.73 22.82 15.41
C THR A 136 20.53 21.31 15.30
N VAL A 137 19.36 20.90 14.81
CA VAL A 137 18.98 19.50 14.56
C VAL A 137 18.91 19.29 13.06
N GLY A 138 19.40 18.15 12.59
CA GLY A 138 19.32 17.76 11.19
C GLY A 138 18.58 16.46 10.96
N ALA A 139 17.80 16.43 9.89
CA ALA A 139 16.99 15.31 9.46
C ALA A 139 17.31 14.89 8.03
N VAL A 140 17.12 13.59 7.76
CA VAL A 140 17.32 12.90 6.48
C VAL A 140 18.79 12.95 6.02
N ASN A 141 19.42 11.79 5.85
CA ASN A 141 20.77 11.74 5.29
C ASN A 141 20.76 12.19 3.82
N GLY A 142 21.78 12.95 3.42
CA GLY A 142 21.95 13.44 2.06
C GLY A 142 23.37 13.22 1.55
N ASP A 143 23.49 13.05 0.24
CA ASP A 143 24.78 12.81 -0.41
C ASP A 143 25.68 14.05 -0.25
N PRO A 144 26.89 13.91 0.32
CA PRO A 144 27.78 15.06 0.53
C PRO A 144 28.16 15.76 -0.78
N THR A 145 28.22 15.03 -1.90
CA THR A 145 28.58 15.57 -3.22
C THR A 145 27.60 16.63 -3.72
N LYS A 146 26.34 16.59 -3.30
CA LYS A 146 25.32 17.56 -3.74
C LYS A 146 25.39 18.89 -3.01
N PHE A 147 26.20 18.99 -1.96
CA PHE A 147 26.24 20.16 -1.07
C PHE A 147 27.57 20.91 -1.14
N THR A 148 27.46 22.24 -0.98
CA THR A 148 28.62 23.12 -0.96
C THR A 148 29.60 22.78 0.18
N ALA A 149 30.89 23.02 -0.05
CA ALA A 149 31.93 22.79 0.96
C ALA A 149 31.65 23.49 2.30
N ARG A 150 31.08 24.72 2.25
CA ARG A 150 30.68 25.47 3.45
C ARG A 150 29.59 24.76 4.25
N TYR A 151 28.62 24.14 3.57
CA TYR A 151 27.56 23.39 4.23
C TYR A 151 28.14 22.13 4.88
N ARG A 152 28.95 21.36 4.14
CA ARG A 152 29.63 20.14 4.63
C ARG A 152 30.50 20.39 5.85
N ALA A 153 31.26 21.48 5.84
CA ALA A 153 32.14 21.86 6.95
C ALA A 153 31.40 22.01 8.31
N THR A 154 30.09 22.25 8.29
CA THR A 154 29.27 22.30 9.52
C THR A 154 29.21 20.94 10.22
N PHE A 155 29.09 19.86 9.45
CA PHE A 155 29.01 18.50 10.00
C PHE A 155 30.38 17.95 10.38
N GLU A 156 31.42 18.35 9.64
CA GLU A 156 32.81 17.99 9.92
C GLU A 156 33.31 18.59 11.24
N ARG A 157 32.98 19.87 11.52
CA ARG A 157 33.44 20.59 12.71
C ARG A 157 32.96 19.97 14.02
N HIS A 158 31.75 19.43 14.06
CA HIS A 158 31.10 19.04 15.31
C HIS A 158 31.16 17.52 15.60
N GLY A 159 31.85 16.73 14.77
CA GLY A 159 31.99 15.28 15.01
C GLY A 159 32.04 14.39 13.76
N ARG A 160 32.22 14.96 12.56
CA ARG A 160 32.14 14.24 11.26
C ARG A 160 30.83 13.46 11.10
N PHE A 161 29.72 14.13 11.36
CA PHE A 161 28.39 13.54 11.21
C PHE A 161 28.00 13.37 9.73
N PRO A 162 27.09 12.43 9.40
CA PRO A 162 26.54 12.34 8.07
C PRO A 162 25.82 13.63 7.69
N VAL A 163 26.02 14.08 6.45
CA VAL A 163 25.42 15.31 5.95
C VAL A 163 23.90 15.15 5.91
N LYS A 164 23.19 16.12 6.49
CA LYS A 164 21.72 16.11 6.55
C LYS A 164 21.10 17.01 5.49
N LYS A 165 19.99 16.59 4.89
CA LYS A 165 19.25 17.36 3.87
C LYS A 165 18.44 18.51 4.48
N HIS A 166 17.94 18.38 5.70
CA HIS A 166 17.15 19.41 6.35
C HIS A 166 17.78 19.80 7.68
N LEU A 167 17.87 21.10 7.95
CA LEU A 167 18.37 21.65 9.22
C LEU A 167 17.33 22.60 9.78
N ALA A 168 17.10 22.49 11.09
CA ALA A 168 16.37 23.49 11.84
C ALA A 168 17.10 23.80 13.13
N ALA A 169 16.78 24.96 13.69
CA ALA A 169 17.32 25.36 14.98
C ALA A 169 16.18 25.58 15.97
N PHE A 170 16.37 25.02 17.16
CA PHE A 170 15.49 25.19 18.31
C PHE A 170 16.19 26.05 19.35
N LEU A 171 15.42 26.90 20.02
CA LEU A 171 15.92 27.71 21.12
C LEU A 171 15.63 26.98 22.41
N VAL A 172 16.66 26.69 23.18
CA VAL A 172 16.62 25.75 24.31
C VAL A 172 17.20 26.47 25.53
N THR A 173 16.70 26.13 26.72
CA THR A 173 17.24 26.62 27.99
C THR A 173 18.55 25.89 28.32
N GLU A 174 19.39 26.47 29.17
CA GLU A 174 20.74 25.95 29.44
C GLU A 174 20.76 24.55 30.07
N ASP A 175 19.80 24.29 30.96
CA ASP A 175 19.52 22.99 31.60
C ASP A 175 19.15 21.88 30.60
N ALA A 176 18.57 22.25 29.46
CA ALA A 176 18.05 21.33 28.46
C ALA A 176 19.02 21.10 27.27
N VAL A 177 20.27 21.53 27.40
CA VAL A 177 21.26 21.43 26.32
C VAL A 177 21.69 19.98 26.08
N VAL A 178 21.47 19.53 24.85
CA VAL A 178 21.84 18.19 24.37
C VAL A 178 23.17 18.26 23.61
N GLU A 179 24.01 17.25 23.81
CA GLU A 179 25.34 17.17 23.19
C GLU A 179 25.24 16.91 21.67
N PRO A 180 26.06 17.59 20.85
CA PRO A 180 26.19 17.28 19.43
C PRO A 180 26.53 15.80 19.20
N GLY A 181 25.86 15.17 18.24
CA GLY A 181 25.99 13.73 17.95
C GLY A 181 24.92 12.87 18.62
N THR A 182 24.11 13.42 19.52
CA THR A 182 22.99 12.68 20.12
C THR A 182 21.87 12.47 19.10
N GLU A 183 21.42 11.23 18.95
CA GLU A 183 20.24 10.88 18.14
C GLU A 183 18.95 11.16 18.91
N LEU A 184 17.94 11.69 18.21
CA LEU A 184 16.63 11.99 18.80
C LEU A 184 15.57 11.01 18.31
N HIS A 185 14.93 10.34 19.25
CA HIS A 185 13.90 9.33 19.01
C HIS A 185 12.49 9.93 19.10
N VAL A 186 11.49 9.32 18.42
CA VAL A 186 10.09 9.78 18.45
C VAL A 186 9.51 9.84 19.87
N CYS A 187 9.91 8.91 20.74
CA CYS A 187 9.52 8.87 22.16
C CYS A 187 10.06 10.04 22.99
N HIS A 188 10.84 10.96 22.41
CA HIS A 188 11.03 12.29 23.00
C HIS A 188 9.68 12.95 23.36
N PHE A 189 8.66 12.63 22.57
CA PHE A 189 7.28 13.03 22.77
C PHE A 189 6.47 11.93 23.48
N LYS A 190 5.59 12.33 24.41
CA LYS A 190 4.64 11.43 25.10
C LYS A 190 3.25 11.53 24.50
N VAL A 191 2.48 10.46 24.60
CA VAL A 191 1.06 10.46 24.23
C VAL A 191 0.24 11.30 25.22
N GLY A 192 -0.75 12.04 24.72
CA GLY A 192 -1.57 12.98 25.50
C GLY A 192 -0.97 14.37 25.66
N GLN A 193 0.32 14.57 25.37
CA GLN A 193 0.93 15.89 25.40
C GLN A 193 0.48 16.74 24.19
N TYR A 194 0.62 18.05 24.31
CA TYR A 194 0.38 18.98 23.20
C TYR A 194 1.68 19.48 22.57
N ILE A 195 1.69 19.58 21.25
CA ILE A 195 2.81 20.04 20.45
C ILE A 195 2.44 21.25 19.58
N THR A 196 3.46 21.91 19.06
CA THR A 196 3.37 22.94 18.03
C THR A 196 4.05 22.43 16.76
N ALA A 197 3.32 22.39 15.65
CA ALA A 197 3.87 22.07 14.34
C ALA A 197 4.09 23.35 13.53
N THR A 198 5.32 23.59 13.08
CA THR A 198 5.70 24.74 12.27
C THR A 198 6.21 24.28 10.91
N GLY A 199 5.68 24.83 9.83
CA GLY A 199 6.06 24.45 8.48
C GLY A 199 5.69 25.50 7.45
N HIS A 200 6.13 25.29 6.21
CA HIS A 200 5.63 26.07 5.08
C HIS A 200 4.19 25.66 4.78
N THR A 201 3.33 26.63 4.48
CA THR A 201 2.00 26.35 3.94
C THR A 201 2.07 25.97 2.46
N ILE A 202 1.10 25.18 1.99
CA ILE A 202 0.86 24.86 0.58
C ILE A 202 0.97 26.13 -0.27
N ASP A 203 1.73 26.07 -1.37
CA ASP A 203 1.89 27.18 -2.29
C ASP A 203 0.72 27.23 -3.28
N TRP A 204 -0.04 28.33 -3.26
CA TRP A 204 -1.14 28.56 -4.18
C TRP A 204 -0.76 29.55 -5.29
N GLY A 205 0.46 30.08 -5.30
CA GLY A 205 0.90 31.09 -6.27
C GLY A 205 0.14 32.42 -6.14
N PHE A 206 0.01 33.16 -7.25
CA PHE A 206 -0.70 34.45 -7.26
C PHE A 206 -2.21 34.24 -7.22
N GLN A 207 -2.86 34.66 -6.14
CA GLN A 207 -4.29 34.48 -5.91
C GLN A 207 -5.07 35.80 -5.87
N GLY A 208 -6.31 35.75 -6.36
CA GLY A 208 -7.26 36.87 -6.30
C GLY A 208 -7.77 37.16 -4.89
N GLY A 209 -8.37 38.34 -4.67
CA GLY A 209 -8.83 38.77 -3.34
C GLY A 209 -9.91 37.87 -2.70
N MET A 210 -10.72 37.19 -3.51
CA MET A 210 -11.72 36.23 -3.01
C MET A 210 -11.07 35.00 -2.36
N HIS A 211 -10.10 34.37 -3.04
CA HIS A 211 -9.45 33.17 -2.52
C HIS A 211 -8.45 33.50 -1.41
N ARG A 212 -7.67 34.57 -1.57
CA ARG A 212 -6.62 34.97 -0.62
C ARG A 212 -7.16 35.52 0.69
N TRP A 213 -8.24 36.31 0.65
CA TRP A 213 -8.75 37.05 1.80
C TRP A 213 -10.21 36.74 2.15
N GLY A 214 -10.88 35.85 1.42
CA GLY A 214 -12.29 35.53 1.65
C GLY A 214 -13.25 36.65 1.24
N PHE A 215 -12.88 37.54 0.31
CA PHE A 215 -13.81 38.57 -0.17
C PHE A 215 -15.03 37.96 -0.87
N LYS A 216 -16.22 38.53 -0.63
CA LYS A 216 -17.48 38.03 -1.19
C LYS A 216 -17.60 38.19 -2.71
N GLY A 217 -16.86 39.14 -3.30
CA GLY A 217 -17.00 39.50 -4.72
C GLY A 217 -18.26 40.30 -4.99
N MET A 218 -18.62 40.46 -6.27
CA MET A 218 -19.84 41.13 -6.72
C MET A 218 -20.90 40.10 -7.16
N PRO A 219 -22.20 40.46 -7.22
CA PRO A 219 -23.25 39.57 -7.68
C PRO A 219 -22.97 38.94 -9.06
N ALA A 220 -23.51 37.74 -9.27
CA ALA A 220 -23.37 37.03 -10.55
C ALA A 220 -24.22 37.69 -11.66
N ARG A 221 -25.42 38.17 -11.32
CA ARG A 221 -26.34 38.86 -12.24
C ARG A 221 -26.22 40.38 -12.08
N LYS A 222 -26.55 41.14 -13.13
CA LYS A 222 -26.55 42.62 -13.12
C LYS A 222 -25.17 43.23 -12.77
N THR A 223 -24.09 42.57 -13.16
CA THR A 223 -22.71 43.07 -12.97
C THR A 223 -21.91 42.77 -14.23
N THR A 224 -21.17 43.75 -14.75
CA THR A 224 -20.35 43.60 -15.95
C THR A 224 -18.87 43.50 -15.58
N LYS A 225 -18.22 42.38 -15.98
CA LYS A 225 -16.76 42.12 -15.87
C LYS A 225 -16.12 42.37 -14.48
N SER A 226 -16.92 42.37 -13.41
CA SER A 226 -16.48 42.77 -12.06
C SER A 226 -16.75 41.73 -10.97
N HIS A 227 -17.22 40.54 -11.34
CA HIS A 227 -17.65 39.49 -10.40
C HIS A 227 -16.61 39.14 -9.32
N ARG A 228 -15.32 39.15 -9.66
CA ARG A 228 -14.21 38.74 -8.77
C ARG A 228 -13.25 39.88 -8.40
N ARG A 229 -13.61 41.14 -8.70
CA ARG A 229 -12.80 42.32 -8.35
C ARG A 229 -12.87 42.59 -6.85
N ILE A 230 -11.84 43.24 -6.31
CA ILE A 230 -11.76 43.58 -4.87
C ILE A 230 -12.65 44.76 -4.45
N GLY A 231 -13.21 45.50 -5.41
CA GLY A 231 -13.98 46.70 -5.15
C GLY A 231 -13.11 47.89 -4.74
N ALA A 232 -13.66 48.78 -3.91
CA ALA A 232 -12.96 49.97 -3.45
C ALA A 232 -11.79 49.65 -2.51
N VAL A 233 -10.64 50.29 -2.75
CA VAL A 233 -9.38 50.00 -2.05
C VAL A 233 -9.09 51.00 -0.93
N GLY A 234 -9.61 52.22 -1.02
CA GLY A 234 -9.42 53.28 -0.04
C GLY A 234 -10.46 54.40 -0.19
N SER A 235 -10.38 55.39 0.69
CA SER A 235 -11.18 56.61 0.61
C SER A 235 -10.45 57.67 -0.23
N LYS A 236 -11.20 58.58 -0.87
CA LYS A 236 -10.64 59.68 -1.67
C LYS A 236 -9.80 60.65 -0.83
N GLY A 237 -10.18 60.89 0.43
CA GLY A 237 -9.53 61.87 1.31
C GLY A 237 -8.06 61.55 1.64
N ASP A 238 -7.72 60.27 1.78
CA ASP A 238 -6.35 59.85 2.10
C ASP A 238 -5.41 59.92 0.89
N ALA A 239 -5.97 59.95 -0.33
CA ALA A 239 -5.27 59.97 -1.63
C ALA A 239 -4.16 58.90 -1.80
N ARG A 240 -4.11 57.88 -0.94
CA ARG A 240 -3.15 56.78 -0.98
C ARG A 240 -3.78 55.48 -0.45
N ILE A 241 -3.08 54.37 -0.70
CA ILE A 241 -3.47 53.07 -0.14
C ILE A 241 -2.72 52.86 1.17
N LEU A 242 -3.45 52.58 2.25
CA LEU A 242 -2.85 52.29 3.55
C LEU A 242 -1.98 51.02 3.49
N PRO A 243 -0.77 51.02 4.07
CA PRO A 243 0.07 49.82 4.17
C PRO A 243 -0.67 48.66 4.84
N GLY A 244 -0.46 47.44 4.34
CA GLY A 244 -1.16 46.25 4.84
C GLY A 244 -2.59 46.07 4.33
N LYS A 245 -3.07 46.94 3.43
CA LYS A 245 -4.36 46.73 2.76
C LYS A 245 -4.37 45.37 2.04
N ARG A 246 -5.43 44.60 2.29
CA ARG A 246 -5.66 43.28 1.68
C ARG A 246 -5.87 43.40 0.16
N MET A 247 -4.93 42.85 -0.62
CA MET A 247 -4.92 42.88 -2.09
C MET A 247 -4.61 41.50 -2.69
N PRO A 248 -4.94 41.26 -3.97
CA PRO A 248 -4.48 40.07 -4.70
C PRO A 248 -2.96 39.95 -4.64
N GLY A 249 -2.44 38.73 -4.66
CA GLY A 249 -1.00 38.49 -4.57
C GLY A 249 -0.66 37.05 -4.24
N HIS A 250 0.63 36.80 -4.02
CA HIS A 250 1.11 35.47 -3.65
C HIS A 250 0.44 34.98 -2.35
N MET A 251 -0.08 33.76 -2.37
CA MET A 251 -0.71 33.11 -1.23
C MET A 251 -0.04 31.76 -1.01
N GLY A 252 0.34 31.48 0.22
CA GLY A 252 1.03 30.23 0.55
C GLY A 252 2.56 30.37 0.52
N TYR A 253 3.24 29.24 0.70
CA TYR A 253 4.70 29.15 0.88
C TYR A 253 5.26 29.96 2.06
N GLU A 254 4.41 30.33 3.03
CA GLU A 254 4.80 31.07 4.23
C GLU A 254 4.98 30.13 5.42
N TRP A 255 5.90 30.47 6.33
CA TRP A 255 6.03 29.77 7.61
C TRP A 255 4.82 30.04 8.50
N ARG A 256 4.09 28.98 8.87
CA ARG A 256 2.99 29.03 9.84
C ARG A 256 3.20 27.99 10.93
N SER A 257 2.76 28.33 12.14
CA SER A 257 2.82 27.44 13.31
C SER A 257 1.41 27.18 13.79
N ILE A 258 1.06 25.92 13.97
CA ILE A 258 -0.21 25.48 14.53
C ILE A 258 0.09 24.93 15.93
N PRO A 259 -0.24 25.66 17.01
CA PRO A 259 -0.03 25.21 18.38
C PRO A 259 -1.20 24.38 18.90
N GLY A 260 -0.94 23.53 19.89
CA GLY A 260 -1.99 22.88 20.67
C GLY A 260 -2.57 21.65 19.99
N LEU A 261 -1.77 21.02 19.13
CA LEU A 261 -2.10 19.74 18.51
C LEU A 261 -1.75 18.62 19.50
N GLU A 262 -2.68 17.71 19.75
CA GLU A 262 -2.52 16.65 20.74
C GLU A 262 -1.89 15.41 20.11
N VAL A 263 -0.98 14.75 20.83
CA VAL A 263 -0.38 13.48 20.41
C VAL A 263 -1.29 12.33 20.82
N LEU A 264 -1.74 11.54 19.85
CA LEU A 264 -2.74 10.49 20.07
C LEU A 264 -2.14 9.08 20.12
N ARG A 265 -1.11 8.85 19.29
CA ARG A 265 -0.46 7.55 19.12
C ARG A 265 0.98 7.74 18.68
N ILE A 266 1.88 6.88 19.15
CA ILE A 266 3.29 6.85 18.78
C ILE A 266 3.68 5.40 18.47
N ASN A 267 4.25 5.18 17.29
CA ASN A 267 4.90 3.94 16.92
C ASN A 267 6.43 4.14 17.01
N PRO A 268 7.10 3.60 18.05
CA PRO A 268 8.55 3.69 18.22
C PRO A 268 9.33 2.94 17.12
N GLU A 269 8.90 1.76 16.69
CA GLU A 269 9.65 0.98 15.69
C GLU A 269 9.79 1.71 14.35
N LYS A 270 8.69 2.32 13.89
CA LYS A 270 8.62 3.04 12.61
C LYS A 270 8.98 4.52 12.74
N GLN A 271 9.23 5.01 13.96
CA GLN A 271 9.42 6.44 14.26
C GLN A 271 8.25 7.32 13.77
N VAL A 272 7.00 6.87 13.96
CA VAL A 272 5.82 7.61 13.48
C VAL A 272 4.98 8.10 14.65
N MET A 273 4.52 9.35 14.59
CA MET A 273 3.60 9.96 15.55
C MET A 273 2.30 10.39 14.87
N TYR A 274 1.19 10.19 15.55
CA TYR A 274 -0.14 10.60 15.11
C TYR A 274 -0.60 11.78 15.94
N VAL A 275 -0.99 12.84 15.25
CA VAL A 275 -1.33 14.11 15.85
C VAL A 275 -2.75 14.49 15.49
N ASN A 276 -3.53 14.94 16.47
CA ASN A 276 -4.89 15.38 16.26
C ASN A 276 -4.94 16.67 15.43
N GLY A 277 -5.73 16.67 14.36
CA GLY A 277 -5.92 17.80 13.46
C GLY A 277 -4.99 17.79 12.25
N THR A 278 -4.88 18.96 11.62
CA THR A 278 -4.07 19.18 10.42
C THR A 278 -2.81 19.98 10.72
N VAL A 279 -1.76 19.70 9.95
CA VAL A 279 -0.49 20.40 10.01
C VAL A 279 -0.26 21.19 8.70
N PRO A 280 0.53 22.29 8.73
CA PRO A 280 0.84 23.04 7.51
C PRO A 280 1.62 22.18 6.51
N GLY A 281 1.63 22.60 5.24
CA GLY A 281 2.45 21.98 4.19
C GLY A 281 1.77 20.87 3.41
N GLU A 282 2.40 20.48 2.32
CA GLU A 282 2.01 19.33 1.51
C GLU A 282 2.53 18.03 2.11
N THR A 283 2.02 16.90 1.63
CA THR A 283 2.57 15.59 1.98
C THR A 283 4.02 15.48 1.50
N GLY A 284 4.93 15.09 2.38
CA GLY A 284 6.36 15.01 2.13
C GLY A 284 7.16 16.19 2.70
N ASP A 285 6.51 17.30 3.03
CA ASP A 285 7.19 18.46 3.61
C ASP A 285 7.73 18.16 5.01
N ILE A 286 8.86 18.80 5.33
CA ILE A 286 9.49 18.74 6.63
C ILE A 286 8.95 19.85 7.53
N LEU A 287 8.51 19.44 8.72
CA LEU A 287 7.92 20.26 9.76
C LEU A 287 8.84 20.30 10.97
N LEU A 288 8.86 21.44 11.64
CA LEU A 288 9.52 21.62 12.92
C LEU A 288 8.48 21.35 14.00
N ILE A 289 8.71 20.30 14.78
CA ILE A 289 7.86 19.89 15.88
C ILE A 289 8.56 20.24 17.19
N LYS A 290 7.84 20.89 18.10
CA LYS A 290 8.31 21.25 19.43
C LYS A 290 7.15 21.20 20.42
N ASP A 291 7.43 21.26 21.71
CA ASP A 291 6.40 21.34 22.74
C ASP A 291 5.46 22.55 22.55
N CYS A 292 4.25 22.46 23.08
CA CYS A 292 3.28 23.53 22.99
C CYS A 292 3.75 24.79 23.72
N TYR A 293 3.64 25.94 23.07
CA TYR A 293 3.93 27.23 23.70
C TYR A 293 2.76 27.77 24.54
N HIS A 294 1.56 27.19 24.41
CA HIS A 294 0.37 27.68 25.10
C HIS A 294 0.39 27.28 26.58
N GLY A 295 0.28 28.26 27.49
CA GLY A 295 0.45 28.04 28.94
C GLY A 295 -0.46 26.95 29.53
N LYS A 296 -1.74 26.90 29.11
CA LYS A 296 -2.70 25.87 29.58
C LYS A 296 -2.43 24.45 29.06
N LYS A 297 -1.56 24.32 28.06
CA LYS A 297 -1.27 23.05 27.36
C LYS A 297 0.23 22.74 27.40
N LYS A 298 0.94 23.27 28.40
CA LYS A 298 2.35 22.99 28.59
C LYS A 298 2.52 21.56 29.10
N VAL A 299 3.63 20.92 28.75
CA VAL A 299 3.93 19.56 29.19
C VAL A 299 4.37 19.60 30.67
N GLU A 300 3.79 18.75 31.50
CA GLU A 300 4.11 18.69 32.94
C GLU A 300 5.29 17.77 33.23
N TYR A 301 5.28 16.54 32.71
CA TYR A 301 6.31 15.53 32.96
C TYR A 301 6.95 14.99 31.66
N PRO A 302 7.69 15.82 30.92
CA PRO A 302 8.41 15.39 29.71
C PRO A 302 9.64 14.54 30.04
N HIS A 303 10.11 13.78 29.04
CA HIS A 303 11.48 13.25 29.08
C HIS A 303 12.48 14.38 28.92
N PHE A 304 13.48 14.42 29.81
CA PHE A 304 14.37 15.55 29.92
C PHE A 304 15.83 15.09 30.09
N PRO A 305 16.80 15.65 29.34
CA PRO A 305 16.67 16.70 28.31
C PRO A 305 16.11 16.17 26.98
N THR A 306 16.20 14.86 26.77
CA THR A 306 15.59 14.09 25.68
C THR A 306 15.36 12.66 26.16
N PHE A 307 14.69 11.83 25.35
CA PHE A 307 14.49 10.40 25.59
C PHE A 307 15.75 9.60 25.21
N PHE A 308 16.18 8.70 26.11
CA PHE A 308 17.27 7.75 25.89
C PHE A 308 16.72 6.32 25.87
N TYR A 309 16.84 5.66 24.72
CA TYR A 309 16.18 4.37 24.45
C TYR A 309 16.51 3.28 25.49
N GLU A 310 17.77 3.09 25.86
CA GLU A 310 18.17 2.02 26.79
C GLU A 310 17.64 2.21 28.21
N LYS A 311 17.48 3.45 28.68
CA LYS A 311 17.10 3.76 30.06
C LYS A 311 15.59 3.94 30.21
N ASP A 312 14.99 4.69 29.30
CA ASP A 312 13.63 5.18 29.47
C ASP A 312 12.59 4.20 28.91
N PHE A 313 12.95 3.36 27.94
CA PHE A 313 12.01 2.46 27.27
C PHE A 313 11.44 1.39 28.22
N GLU A 314 12.27 0.81 29.09
CA GLU A 314 11.81 -0.16 30.10
C GLU A 314 10.86 0.46 31.13
N THR A 315 11.02 1.76 31.41
CA THR A 315 10.14 2.46 32.35
C THR A 315 8.78 2.76 31.74
N GLU A 316 8.73 3.13 30.47
CA GLU A 316 7.47 3.47 29.79
C GLU A 316 6.63 2.25 29.45
N THR A 317 7.24 1.10 29.18
CA THR A 317 6.49 -0.14 28.86
C THR A 317 5.69 -0.67 30.05
N LYS A 318 6.06 -0.31 31.28
CA LYS A 318 5.30 -0.62 32.52
C LYS A 318 4.09 0.30 32.76
N CYS A 319 3.76 1.19 31.81
CA CYS A 319 2.62 2.12 31.95
C CYS A 319 1.25 1.42 32.08
N ASN A 320 1.13 0.17 31.61
CA ASN A 320 -0.11 -0.60 31.68
C ASN A 320 -0.50 -0.97 33.13
N ASP A 321 0.47 -1.04 34.04
CA ASP A 321 0.25 -1.42 35.44
C ASP A 321 -0.47 -0.30 36.23
N ASN A 322 -0.42 0.95 35.73
CA ASN A 322 -1.06 2.10 36.37
C ASN A 322 -2.41 2.43 35.69
N PRO A 323 -3.56 2.26 36.36
CA PRO A 323 -4.88 2.58 35.82
C PRO A 323 -5.09 4.08 35.53
N ASP A 324 -4.31 4.98 36.14
CA ASP A 324 -4.44 6.43 35.96
C ASP A 324 -3.55 6.98 34.83
N SER A 325 -2.71 6.15 34.20
CA SER A 325 -1.86 6.57 33.08
C SER A 325 -2.72 7.01 31.89
N PRO A 326 -2.47 8.18 31.26
CA PRO A 326 -3.26 8.65 30.12
C PRO A 326 -3.04 7.83 28.82
N PHE A 327 -2.04 6.95 28.80
CA PHE A 327 -1.68 6.11 27.66
C PHE A 327 -1.40 4.66 28.05
N VAL A 328 -1.46 3.78 27.07
CA VAL A 328 -1.27 2.33 27.16
C VAL A 328 -0.27 1.91 26.08
N TYR A 329 0.49 0.85 26.36
CA TYR A 329 1.41 0.21 25.43
C TYR A 329 0.89 -1.18 25.04
N GLU A 330 0.43 -1.35 23.80
CA GLU A 330 0.05 -2.66 23.23
C GLU A 330 0.61 -2.77 21.80
N ASP A 331 0.90 -4.00 21.34
CA ASP A 331 1.37 -4.30 19.98
C ASP A 331 2.56 -3.45 19.49
N GLY A 332 3.46 -3.07 20.40
CA GLY A 332 4.65 -2.28 20.06
C GLY A 332 4.39 -0.78 19.89
N GLU A 333 3.22 -0.28 20.30
CA GLU A 333 2.83 1.12 20.13
C GLU A 333 2.20 1.73 21.39
N PHE A 334 2.40 3.05 21.55
CA PHE A 334 1.75 3.83 22.58
C PHE A 334 0.49 4.50 22.02
N PHE A 335 -0.64 4.39 22.71
CA PHE A 335 -1.89 5.07 22.34
C PHE A 335 -2.60 5.66 23.55
N ALA A 336 -3.36 6.73 23.32
CA ALA A 336 -4.15 7.34 24.38
C ALA A 336 -5.29 6.40 24.76
N ARG A 337 -5.60 6.24 26.06
CA ARG A 337 -6.61 5.29 26.58
C ARG A 337 -7.98 5.37 25.90
N ARG A 338 -8.35 6.56 25.42
CA ARG A 338 -9.58 6.79 24.65
C ARG A 338 -9.60 6.16 23.26
N PHE A 339 -8.54 5.46 22.83
CA PHE A 339 -8.50 4.65 21.62
C PHE A 339 -8.28 3.18 22.01
N ARG A 340 -9.09 2.28 21.47
CA ARG A 340 -8.85 0.82 21.52
C ARG A 340 -8.69 0.31 20.10
N PHE A 341 -7.54 -0.27 19.80
CA PHE A 341 -7.20 -0.81 18.47
C PHE A 341 -7.32 -2.34 18.42
N THR A 342 -7.22 -3.00 19.57
CA THR A 342 -7.40 -4.44 19.77
C THR A 342 -8.89 -4.78 19.95
N TRP A 343 -9.29 -5.92 19.40
CA TRP A 343 -10.65 -6.27 19.00
C TRP A 343 -11.73 -6.25 20.11
N SER A 344 -12.79 -5.48 19.85
CA SER A 344 -14.20 -5.84 20.01
C SER A 344 -14.97 -4.89 19.09
N PHE A 345 -15.96 -5.37 18.34
CA PHE A 345 -16.89 -4.45 17.65
C PHE A 345 -17.48 -3.50 18.70
N PHE A 346 -17.69 -2.22 18.35
CA PHE A 346 -18.44 -1.31 19.20
C PHE A 346 -19.84 -1.88 19.42
N VAL A 347 -20.06 -2.51 20.57
CA VAL A 347 -21.39 -2.83 21.08
C VAL A 347 -21.73 -1.68 22.01
N ALA A 348 -22.48 -0.71 21.48
CA ALA A 348 -23.19 0.21 22.37
C ALA A 348 -24.27 -0.62 23.07
N GLU A 349 -24.06 -0.97 24.33
CA GLU A 349 -25.20 -1.28 25.19
C GLU A 349 -26.00 0.02 25.35
N ASP A 350 -27.31 -0.06 25.17
CA ASP A 350 -28.24 1.05 25.37
C ASP A 350 -28.23 1.48 26.84
N VAL A 351 -27.20 2.21 27.26
CA VAL A 351 -27.20 3.01 28.48
C VAL A 351 -27.79 4.37 28.13
N ALA A 352 -29.04 4.36 27.66
CA ALA A 352 -29.82 5.55 27.40
C ALA A 352 -31.15 5.45 28.14
N CYS A 353 -31.11 5.53 29.48
CA CYS A 353 -32.28 5.93 30.27
C CYS A 353 -31.97 6.31 31.73
N ARG A 354 -30.90 7.08 32.03
CA ARG A 354 -30.81 7.72 33.37
C ARG A 354 -30.45 9.21 33.42
N ASP A 355 -29.72 9.80 32.48
CA ASP A 355 -29.29 11.21 32.62
C ASP A 355 -29.76 12.14 31.48
N ALA A 356 -31.05 12.07 31.15
CA ALA A 356 -31.70 13.01 30.22
C ALA A 356 -32.83 13.79 30.92
N GLN A 357 -32.52 14.39 32.06
CA GLN A 357 -33.30 15.46 32.68
C GLN A 357 -32.34 16.56 33.12
N ASP A 358 -31.72 17.25 32.17
CA ASP A 358 -31.47 18.69 32.34
C ASP A 358 -31.11 19.36 31.01
N HIS A 359 -31.67 20.55 30.82
CA HIS A 359 -31.49 21.46 29.69
C HIS A 359 -32.16 21.09 28.36
N ARG A 360 -33.50 21.26 28.35
CA ARG A 360 -34.20 21.77 27.16
C ARG A 360 -33.81 23.24 27.01
N ASP A 361 -32.98 23.55 26.02
CA ASP A 361 -33.11 24.79 25.26
C ASP A 361 -32.27 24.79 23.98
N SER A 362 -32.84 25.39 22.94
CA SER A 362 -32.26 25.77 21.64
C SER A 362 -32.28 24.76 20.47
N LYS A 363 -33.37 24.88 19.70
CA LYS A 363 -33.44 24.92 18.22
C LYS A 363 -32.70 23.82 17.43
N SER A 364 -33.48 22.81 17.04
CA SER A 364 -33.18 21.84 15.99
C SER A 364 -32.88 22.52 14.65
N LEU A 365 -31.60 22.66 14.32
CA LEU A 365 -31.13 22.81 12.94
C LEU A 365 -31.03 21.42 12.32
N ILE A 366 -32.02 21.10 11.49
CA ILE A 366 -32.02 19.94 10.61
C ILE A 366 -30.86 20.11 9.62
N CYS A 367 -29.70 19.55 9.96
CA CYS A 367 -28.54 19.51 9.08
C CYS A 367 -28.70 18.34 8.10
N PHE A 368 -29.04 18.67 6.85
CA PHE A 368 -28.97 17.78 5.70
C PHE A 368 -27.60 17.08 5.66
N ASN A 369 -27.62 15.76 5.86
CA ASN A 369 -26.47 14.87 5.78
C ASN A 369 -26.00 14.76 4.32
N ARG A 370 -25.17 15.69 3.85
CA ARG A 370 -24.45 15.52 2.57
C ARG A 370 -23.33 14.51 2.79
N ARG A 371 -23.63 13.24 2.55
CA ARG A 371 -22.63 12.18 2.35
C ARG A 371 -21.58 12.66 1.33
N LEU A 372 -20.35 12.89 1.79
CA LEU A 372 -19.21 13.11 0.90
C LEU A 372 -19.07 11.86 0.02
N ARG A 373 -19.14 12.03 -1.29
CA ARG A 373 -19.04 10.93 -2.26
C ARG A 373 -17.62 10.37 -2.20
N ALA A 374 -17.49 9.12 -1.73
CA ALA A 374 -16.25 8.36 -1.79
C ALA A 374 -15.64 8.40 -3.20
N VAL A 375 -14.33 8.60 -3.28
CA VAL A 375 -13.59 8.44 -4.55
C VAL A 375 -13.69 6.96 -4.89
N SER A 376 -14.44 6.65 -5.95
CA SER A 376 -14.59 5.27 -6.40
C SER A 376 -13.23 4.76 -6.83
N ALA A 377 -12.85 3.55 -6.43
CA ALA A 377 -11.64 2.88 -6.89
C ALA A 377 -11.55 2.82 -8.42
N ALA A 378 -12.70 2.81 -9.11
CA ALA A 378 -12.80 2.93 -10.56
C ALA A 378 -12.19 4.22 -11.14
N ARG A 379 -11.94 5.25 -10.32
CA ARG A 379 -11.33 6.52 -10.72
C ARG A 379 -9.82 6.59 -10.45
N LEU A 380 -9.21 5.52 -9.91
CA LEU A 380 -7.77 5.45 -9.72
C LEU A 380 -7.05 5.15 -11.03
N PRO A 381 -5.86 5.73 -11.29
CA PRO A 381 -5.05 5.39 -12.45
C PRO A 381 -4.67 3.90 -12.47
N HIS A 382 -4.63 3.29 -13.65
CA HIS A 382 -4.35 1.85 -13.81
C HIS A 382 -3.01 1.41 -13.20
N VAL A 383 -1.98 2.26 -13.23
CA VAL A 383 -0.67 1.98 -12.63
C VAL A 383 -0.77 1.73 -11.12
N VAL A 384 -1.64 2.48 -10.44
CA VAL A 384 -1.87 2.32 -8.99
C VAL A 384 -2.64 1.03 -8.72
N LEU A 385 -3.66 0.74 -9.52
CA LEU A 385 -4.41 -0.52 -9.39
C LEU A 385 -3.52 -1.74 -9.61
N LEU A 386 -2.62 -1.70 -10.60
CA LEU A 386 -1.65 -2.76 -10.83
C LEU A 386 -0.70 -2.91 -9.64
N GLY A 387 -0.09 -1.82 -9.15
CA GLY A 387 0.81 -1.90 -7.99
C GLY A 387 0.16 -2.42 -6.71
N VAL A 388 -1.17 -2.25 -6.55
CA VAL A 388 -1.92 -2.78 -5.41
C VAL A 388 -2.24 -4.27 -5.58
N PHE A 389 -2.66 -4.69 -6.77
CA PHE A 389 -3.19 -6.05 -6.99
C PHE A 389 -2.19 -7.05 -7.60
N GLU A 390 -1.03 -6.61 -8.09
CA GLU A 390 -0.07 -7.46 -8.82
C GLU A 390 0.44 -8.67 -8.03
N TYR A 391 0.57 -8.53 -6.71
CA TYR A 391 1.14 -9.58 -5.85
C TYR A 391 0.10 -10.30 -4.98
N LEU A 392 -1.19 -10.02 -5.20
CA LEU A 392 -2.26 -10.63 -4.41
C LEU A 392 -2.69 -11.98 -4.99
N SER A 393 -2.89 -12.96 -4.12
CA SER A 393 -3.42 -14.25 -4.52
C SER A 393 -4.90 -14.14 -4.92
N LEU A 394 -5.43 -15.14 -5.65
CA LEU A 394 -6.86 -15.21 -5.98
C LEU A 394 -7.75 -15.19 -4.71
N LYS A 395 -7.26 -15.73 -3.59
CA LYS A 395 -7.94 -15.73 -2.30
C LYS A 395 -8.02 -14.31 -1.72
N ASP A 396 -6.92 -13.57 -1.78
CA ASP A 396 -6.85 -12.20 -1.26
C ASP A 396 -7.69 -11.26 -2.13
N LEU A 397 -7.69 -11.45 -3.45
CA LEU A 397 -8.56 -10.73 -4.38
C LEU A 397 -10.04 -10.94 -4.04
N ALA A 398 -10.44 -12.18 -3.74
CA ALA A 398 -11.81 -12.47 -3.30
C ALA A 398 -12.16 -11.75 -1.99
N GLN A 399 -11.23 -11.68 -1.04
CA GLN A 399 -11.41 -10.91 0.19
C GLN A 399 -11.52 -9.41 -0.10
N CYS A 400 -10.68 -8.84 -0.97
CA CYS A 400 -10.77 -7.45 -1.40
C CYS A 400 -12.14 -7.11 -2.00
N MET A 401 -12.68 -8.01 -2.82
CA MET A 401 -14.02 -7.87 -3.40
C MET A 401 -15.14 -7.90 -2.35
N ARG A 402 -14.98 -8.66 -1.26
CA ARG A 402 -16.00 -8.77 -0.20
C ARG A 402 -15.97 -7.59 0.78
N VAL A 403 -14.78 -7.07 1.07
CA VAL A 403 -14.59 -6.03 2.10
C VAL A 403 -15.01 -4.65 1.59
N CYS A 404 -14.87 -4.36 0.30
CA CYS A 404 -15.10 -3.01 -0.22
C CYS A 404 -15.85 -3.00 -1.56
N LYS A 405 -17.00 -2.31 -1.59
CA LYS A 405 -17.80 -2.12 -2.81
C LYS A 405 -17.02 -1.46 -3.95
N HIS A 406 -16.06 -0.58 -3.64
CA HIS A 406 -15.23 0.07 -4.65
C HIS A 406 -14.24 -0.90 -5.31
N TRP A 407 -13.58 -1.76 -4.53
CA TRP A 407 -12.71 -2.81 -5.08
C TRP A 407 -13.52 -3.82 -5.88
N TRP A 408 -14.71 -4.18 -5.38
CA TRP A 408 -15.65 -4.98 -6.15
C TRP A 408 -15.97 -4.34 -7.50
N THR A 409 -16.25 -3.02 -7.58
CA THR A 409 -16.51 -2.34 -8.87
C THR A 409 -15.35 -2.47 -9.86
N VAL A 410 -14.10 -2.50 -9.40
CA VAL A 410 -12.92 -2.63 -10.29
C VAL A 410 -12.68 -4.08 -10.72
N LEU A 411 -12.90 -5.03 -9.80
CA LEU A 411 -12.57 -6.45 -9.99
C LEU A 411 -13.74 -7.26 -10.58
N GLN A 412 -14.97 -6.73 -10.55
CA GLN A 412 -16.13 -7.39 -11.12
C GLN A 412 -16.01 -7.53 -12.64
N TYR A 413 -15.48 -6.50 -13.32
CA TYR A 413 -15.34 -6.51 -14.77
C TYR A 413 -14.35 -7.60 -15.22
N PRO A 414 -14.77 -8.53 -16.12
CA PRO A 414 -13.91 -9.62 -16.59
C PRO A 414 -12.62 -9.16 -17.29
N ASP A 415 -12.68 -8.01 -18.00
CA ASP A 415 -11.57 -7.41 -18.75
C ASP A 415 -10.79 -6.34 -17.98
N SER A 416 -10.87 -6.36 -16.65
CA SER A 416 -10.08 -5.46 -15.82
C SER A 416 -8.57 -5.64 -16.07
N PHE A 417 -7.82 -4.55 -16.08
CA PHE A 417 -6.35 -4.56 -16.20
C PHE A 417 -5.67 -5.46 -15.16
N VAL A 418 -6.30 -5.61 -14.00
CA VAL A 418 -5.86 -6.52 -12.93
C VAL A 418 -5.90 -7.98 -13.41
N TRP A 419 -7.02 -8.43 -13.98
CA TRP A 419 -7.15 -9.80 -14.50
C TRP A 419 -6.20 -10.06 -15.67
N LYS A 420 -6.02 -9.07 -16.55
CA LYS A 420 -5.05 -9.15 -17.65
C LYS A 420 -3.63 -9.39 -17.12
N ARG A 421 -3.20 -8.60 -16.13
CA ARG A 421 -1.85 -8.75 -15.55
C ARG A 421 -1.67 -10.10 -14.86
N LEU A 422 -2.65 -10.54 -14.07
CA LEU A 422 -2.60 -11.84 -13.39
C LEU A 422 -2.58 -13.01 -14.37
N ALA A 423 -3.33 -12.93 -15.47
CA ALA A 423 -3.31 -13.95 -16.51
C ALA A 423 -1.91 -14.10 -17.11
N HIS A 424 -1.21 -12.99 -17.40
CA HIS A 424 0.18 -13.02 -17.89
C HIS A 424 1.20 -13.52 -16.84
N ILE A 425 0.86 -13.53 -15.56
CA ILE A 425 1.75 -14.06 -14.50
C ILE A 425 1.52 -15.56 -14.30
N ILE A 426 0.27 -16.01 -14.38
CA ILE A 426 -0.13 -17.38 -14.00
C ILE A 426 -0.19 -18.33 -15.21
N ILE A 427 -0.68 -17.86 -16.36
CA ILE A 427 -0.88 -18.67 -17.55
C ILE A 427 0.40 -18.62 -18.40
N PRO A 428 0.89 -19.76 -18.94
CA PRO A 428 2.03 -19.77 -19.84
C PRO A 428 1.81 -18.88 -21.07
N ASP A 429 2.84 -18.15 -21.48
CA ASP A 429 2.76 -17.22 -22.62
C ASP A 429 2.40 -17.92 -23.94
N GLU A 430 2.82 -19.16 -24.13
CA GLU A 430 2.46 -19.98 -25.29
C GLU A 430 0.94 -20.16 -25.43
N ALA A 431 0.23 -20.38 -24.32
CA ALA A 431 -1.23 -20.53 -24.34
C ALA A 431 -1.95 -19.20 -24.60
N LEU A 432 -1.40 -18.09 -24.11
CA LEU A 432 -1.99 -16.77 -24.31
C LEU A 432 -1.81 -16.26 -25.75
N ASN A 433 -0.75 -16.68 -26.43
CA ASN A 433 -0.44 -16.31 -27.81
C ASN A 433 -1.13 -17.24 -28.84
N ASP A 434 -1.65 -18.39 -28.41
CA ASP A 434 -2.43 -19.28 -29.26
C ASP A 434 -3.83 -18.72 -29.49
N LEU A 435 -4.07 -18.23 -30.72
CA LEU A 435 -5.35 -17.63 -31.12
C LEU A 435 -6.49 -18.65 -31.21
N CYS A 436 -6.17 -19.94 -31.41
CA CYS A 436 -7.16 -20.99 -31.55
C CYS A 436 -7.56 -21.52 -30.17
N LEU A 437 -6.60 -21.84 -29.31
CA LEU A 437 -6.85 -22.54 -28.04
C LEU A 437 -7.87 -21.82 -27.14
N LEU A 438 -7.71 -20.51 -26.94
CA LEU A 438 -8.53 -19.74 -25.99
C LEU A 438 -9.60 -18.87 -26.67
N SER A 439 -10.00 -19.20 -27.90
CA SER A 439 -10.92 -18.38 -28.72
C SER A 439 -12.30 -18.17 -28.07
N GLU A 440 -12.83 -19.19 -27.40
CA GLU A 440 -14.15 -19.15 -26.73
C GLU A 440 -14.10 -18.44 -25.36
N THR A 441 -12.91 -18.08 -24.88
CA THR A 441 -12.71 -17.37 -23.60
C THR A 441 -12.27 -15.94 -23.86
N PRO A 442 -13.21 -15.00 -24.08
CA PRO A 442 -12.87 -13.65 -24.53
C PRO A 442 -12.13 -12.86 -23.45
N SER A 443 -12.52 -13.02 -22.18
CA SER A 443 -11.94 -12.25 -21.08
C SER A 443 -10.73 -12.90 -20.43
N PHE A 444 -9.80 -12.09 -19.93
CA PHE A 444 -8.64 -12.61 -19.18
C PHE A 444 -9.04 -13.33 -17.89
N LYS A 445 -10.14 -12.92 -17.26
CA LYS A 445 -10.70 -13.62 -16.10
C LYS A 445 -11.19 -15.02 -16.46
N ASP A 446 -11.82 -15.19 -17.62
CA ASP A 446 -12.30 -16.49 -18.09
C ASP A 446 -11.12 -17.38 -18.53
N LYS A 447 -10.09 -16.82 -19.18
CA LYS A 447 -8.83 -17.54 -19.49
C LYS A 447 -8.16 -18.09 -18.23
N LEU A 448 -8.12 -17.28 -17.17
CA LEU A 448 -7.55 -17.67 -15.88
C LEU A 448 -8.40 -18.77 -15.21
N ARG A 449 -9.73 -18.65 -15.29
CA ARG A 449 -10.65 -19.72 -14.88
C ARG A 449 -10.40 -21.00 -15.68
N ALA A 450 -10.25 -20.90 -16.99
CA ALA A 450 -9.98 -22.04 -17.86
C ALA A 450 -8.72 -22.79 -17.42
N PHE A 451 -7.65 -22.05 -17.12
CA PHE A 451 -6.38 -22.62 -16.66
C PHE A 451 -6.49 -23.34 -15.30
N CYS A 452 -7.33 -22.85 -14.39
CA CYS A 452 -7.60 -23.52 -13.11
C CYS A 452 -8.28 -24.88 -13.30
N TYR A 453 -9.11 -25.03 -14.34
CA TYR A 453 -9.83 -26.27 -14.68
C TYR A 453 -9.12 -27.12 -15.74
N ALA A 454 -7.93 -26.74 -16.21
CA ALA A 454 -7.14 -27.47 -17.20
C ALA A 454 -6.64 -28.83 -16.66
N TRP A 455 -5.88 -29.57 -17.47
CA TRP A 455 -5.31 -30.87 -17.12
C TRP A 455 -4.39 -30.83 -15.90
N ASN A 456 -4.45 -31.87 -15.08
CA ASN A 456 -3.62 -31.99 -13.89
C ASN A 456 -2.34 -32.78 -14.20
N PRO A 457 -1.15 -32.14 -14.15
CA PRO A 457 0.11 -32.86 -14.39
C PRO A 457 0.41 -33.91 -13.30
N ASN A 458 -0.16 -33.75 -12.09
CA ASN A 458 0.05 -34.68 -10.98
C ASN A 458 -0.95 -35.84 -10.97
N ASP A 459 -1.96 -35.82 -11.83
CA ASP A 459 -3.03 -36.82 -11.89
C ASP A 459 -3.21 -37.31 -13.34
N SER A 460 -2.12 -37.89 -13.85
CA SER A 460 -1.92 -38.33 -15.22
C SER A 460 -1.16 -39.65 -15.24
N SER A 461 -1.41 -40.51 -16.23
CA SER A 461 -0.56 -41.68 -16.49
C SER A 461 0.90 -41.26 -16.75
N LYS A 462 1.84 -42.16 -16.43
CA LYS A 462 3.29 -41.96 -16.63
C LYS A 462 3.69 -41.72 -18.09
N ASN A 463 2.88 -42.21 -19.03
CA ASN A 463 3.15 -42.07 -20.46
C ASN A 463 2.59 -40.77 -21.05
N ASN A 464 1.85 -40.00 -20.26
CA ASN A 464 1.28 -38.73 -20.66
C ASN A 464 2.12 -37.60 -20.03
N TYR A 465 2.43 -36.57 -20.81
CA TYR A 465 3.00 -35.34 -20.28
C TYR A 465 2.19 -34.13 -20.73
N LEU A 466 2.14 -33.11 -19.88
CA LEU A 466 1.46 -31.86 -20.19
C LEU A 466 2.40 -30.96 -21.00
N ARG A 467 1.95 -30.42 -22.13
CA ARG A 467 2.70 -29.43 -22.90
C ARG A 467 2.90 -28.15 -22.09
N THR A 468 3.87 -27.35 -22.53
CA THR A 468 4.24 -26.03 -21.97
C THR A 468 3.09 -25.03 -21.94
N ASN A 469 2.10 -25.16 -22.84
CA ASN A 469 0.87 -24.36 -22.79
C ASN A 469 -0.02 -24.68 -21.57
N GLY A 470 0.13 -25.83 -20.92
CA GLY A 470 -0.63 -26.26 -19.75
C GLY A 470 -2.08 -26.68 -20.00
N PHE A 471 -2.56 -26.67 -21.26
CA PHE A 471 -3.92 -27.07 -21.65
C PHE A 471 -3.96 -28.34 -22.50
N THR A 472 -2.82 -28.74 -23.06
CA THR A 472 -2.73 -29.88 -23.99
C THR A 472 -1.90 -30.99 -23.36
N VAL A 473 -2.49 -32.18 -23.24
CA VAL A 473 -1.76 -33.38 -22.87
C VAL A 473 -1.25 -34.07 -24.12
N HIS A 474 0.00 -34.53 -24.10
CA HIS A 474 0.59 -35.36 -25.15
C HIS A 474 0.84 -36.77 -24.60
N ARG A 475 0.42 -37.79 -25.37
CA ARG A 475 0.68 -39.18 -25.04
C ARG A 475 1.91 -39.71 -25.80
N ASN A 476 2.90 -40.21 -25.06
CA ASN A 476 4.08 -40.84 -25.63
C ASN A 476 3.72 -42.14 -26.38
N PRO A 477 4.47 -42.51 -27.43
CA PRO A 477 4.21 -43.72 -28.21
C PRO A 477 4.63 -44.98 -27.45
N VAL A 478 3.71 -45.53 -26.66
CA VAL A 478 3.89 -46.76 -25.88
C VAL A 478 2.90 -47.81 -26.35
N ALA A 479 3.41 -48.97 -26.77
CA ALA A 479 2.60 -50.11 -27.21
C ALA A 479 1.88 -50.78 -26.02
N GLN A 480 0.77 -51.46 -26.31
CA GLN A 480 0.01 -52.25 -25.34
C GLN A 480 -0.29 -51.53 -24.01
N SER A 481 -0.57 -50.23 -24.08
CA SER A 481 -0.99 -49.45 -22.92
C SER A 481 -2.12 -48.51 -23.28
N THR A 482 -3.02 -48.32 -22.33
CA THR A 482 -4.02 -47.26 -22.36
C THR A 482 -3.68 -46.28 -21.26
N ASP A 483 -3.63 -45.00 -21.61
CA ASP A 483 -3.21 -43.95 -20.70
C ASP A 483 -4.28 -42.87 -20.62
N SER A 484 -4.53 -42.42 -19.41
CA SER A 484 -5.56 -41.43 -19.09
C SER A 484 -4.99 -40.26 -18.28
N VAL A 485 -5.70 -39.14 -18.30
CA VAL A 485 -5.42 -37.95 -17.49
C VAL A 485 -6.73 -37.34 -17.00
N ARG A 486 -6.68 -36.71 -15.82
CA ARG A 486 -7.81 -35.97 -15.23
C ARG A 486 -7.53 -34.47 -15.12
N GLY A 487 -8.60 -33.68 -15.08
CA GLY A 487 -8.54 -32.24 -14.80
C GLY A 487 -8.11 -31.90 -13.37
N LYS A 488 -7.62 -30.69 -13.16
CA LYS A 488 -7.18 -30.17 -11.84
C LYS A 488 -8.32 -30.08 -10.83
N ILE A 489 -9.51 -29.68 -11.30
CA ILE A 489 -10.68 -29.39 -10.46
C ILE A 489 -11.85 -30.25 -10.94
N GLY A 490 -12.41 -31.04 -10.03
CA GLY A 490 -13.66 -31.75 -10.24
C GLY A 490 -14.86 -30.93 -9.77
N VAL A 491 -16.02 -31.23 -10.33
CA VAL A 491 -17.29 -30.54 -10.13
C VAL A 491 -18.31 -31.44 -9.46
N ASN A 492 -19.20 -30.86 -8.67
CA ASN A 492 -20.28 -31.57 -7.98
C ASN A 492 -21.57 -30.74 -7.84
N SER A 493 -21.62 -29.52 -8.40
CA SER A 493 -22.77 -28.62 -8.29
C SER A 493 -22.74 -27.62 -9.44
N GLY A 494 -23.91 -27.28 -10.01
CA GLY A 494 -24.04 -26.36 -11.12
C GLY A 494 -23.79 -27.01 -12.49
N ILE A 495 -23.77 -26.18 -13.53
CA ILE A 495 -23.59 -26.60 -14.93
C ILE A 495 -22.21 -26.16 -15.41
N HIS A 496 -21.50 -27.09 -16.05
CA HIS A 496 -20.10 -26.92 -16.41
C HIS A 496 -19.83 -27.38 -17.84
N ALA A 497 -19.15 -26.55 -18.63
CA ALA A 497 -18.78 -26.87 -20.01
C ALA A 497 -17.25 -26.90 -20.23
N TRP A 498 -16.75 -27.98 -20.83
CA TRP A 498 -15.38 -28.13 -21.31
C TRP A 498 -15.35 -28.39 -22.80
N GLU A 499 -14.47 -27.69 -23.51
CA GLU A 499 -14.19 -27.95 -24.92
C GLU A 499 -12.96 -28.83 -25.06
N PHE A 500 -13.09 -29.89 -25.84
CA PHE A 500 -12.04 -30.83 -26.18
C PHE A 500 -11.66 -30.70 -27.65
N MET A 501 -10.36 -30.69 -27.92
CA MET A 501 -9.80 -30.80 -29.26
C MET A 501 -8.79 -31.94 -29.26
N TRP A 502 -9.01 -32.93 -30.12
CA TRP A 502 -8.15 -34.08 -30.27
C TRP A 502 -7.38 -33.98 -31.58
N GLU A 503 -6.07 -33.86 -31.46
CA GLU A 503 -5.13 -33.82 -32.55
C GLU A 503 -4.32 -35.11 -32.59
N GLY A 504 -4.10 -35.62 -33.80
CA GLY A 504 -3.51 -36.93 -34.02
C GLY A 504 -4.54 -38.07 -34.17
N PRO A 505 -4.09 -39.24 -34.60
CA PRO A 505 -4.93 -40.40 -34.89
C PRO A 505 -5.59 -40.97 -33.62
N LEU A 506 -6.87 -41.31 -33.70
CA LEU A 506 -7.66 -41.82 -32.56
C LEU A 506 -7.26 -43.25 -32.13
N GLY A 507 -6.71 -44.06 -33.04
CA GLY A 507 -6.42 -45.47 -32.79
C GLY A 507 -7.68 -46.30 -32.59
N THR A 508 -7.61 -47.34 -31.74
CA THR A 508 -8.76 -48.19 -31.39
C THR A 508 -9.57 -47.65 -30.22
N VAL A 509 -8.98 -46.79 -29.39
CA VAL A 509 -9.57 -46.22 -28.17
C VAL A 509 -9.19 -44.76 -28.05
N ALA A 510 -10.18 -43.88 -28.18
CA ALA A 510 -10.06 -42.45 -27.90
C ALA A 510 -11.33 -42.00 -27.19
N CYS A 511 -11.29 -41.98 -25.86
CA CYS A 511 -12.46 -41.65 -25.06
C CYS A 511 -12.28 -40.30 -24.35
N ILE A 512 -13.38 -39.55 -24.30
CA ILE A 512 -13.53 -38.35 -23.46
C ILE A 512 -14.73 -38.55 -22.52
N GLY A 513 -14.67 -37.97 -21.33
CA GLY A 513 -15.78 -38.06 -20.40
C GLY A 513 -15.44 -37.64 -18.98
N LEU A 514 -16.02 -38.34 -18.02
CA LEU A 514 -15.91 -38.05 -16.59
C LEU A 514 -15.33 -39.23 -15.82
N ALA A 515 -14.60 -38.92 -14.76
CA ALA A 515 -14.07 -39.90 -13.84
C ALA A 515 -14.12 -39.40 -12.39
N THR A 516 -14.28 -40.31 -11.44
CA THR A 516 -13.98 -40.01 -10.03
C THR A 516 -12.46 -39.97 -9.81
N LYS A 517 -12.04 -39.50 -8.64
CA LYS A 517 -10.63 -39.51 -8.23
C LYS A 517 -10.03 -40.94 -8.15
N HIS A 518 -10.89 -41.95 -7.98
CA HIS A 518 -10.47 -43.33 -7.78
C HIS A 518 -10.36 -44.14 -9.07
N ALA A 519 -10.86 -43.64 -10.20
CA ALA A 519 -10.77 -44.32 -11.48
C ALA A 519 -9.31 -44.60 -11.88
N ALA A 520 -9.07 -45.71 -12.57
CA ALA A 520 -7.72 -46.05 -13.03
C ALA A 520 -7.25 -45.08 -14.13
N LEU A 521 -6.00 -44.63 -14.04
CA LEU A 521 -5.39 -43.76 -15.07
C LEU A 521 -4.53 -44.51 -16.08
N HIS A 522 -4.23 -45.78 -15.83
CA HIS A 522 -3.36 -46.59 -16.66
C HIS A 522 -3.84 -48.03 -16.62
N CYS A 523 -3.84 -48.68 -17.78
CA CYS A 523 -4.09 -50.12 -17.90
C CYS A 523 -3.24 -50.71 -19.03
N GLN A 524 -2.88 -51.97 -18.88
CA GLN A 524 -2.18 -52.73 -19.92
C GLN A 524 -3.18 -53.24 -20.96
N GLY A 525 -2.81 -53.13 -22.24
CA GLY A 525 -3.66 -53.46 -23.38
C GLY A 525 -4.36 -52.24 -23.98
N TYR A 526 -5.16 -52.50 -25.02
CA TYR A 526 -5.89 -51.48 -25.78
C TYR A 526 -7.36 -51.45 -25.38
N VAL A 527 -7.64 -51.09 -24.12
CA VAL A 527 -8.97 -51.14 -23.51
C VAL A 527 -9.36 -49.74 -23.09
N ALA A 528 -10.61 -49.33 -23.34
CA ALA A 528 -11.11 -48.04 -22.88
C ALA A 528 -11.13 -47.96 -21.35
N LEU A 529 -10.27 -47.11 -20.78
CA LEU A 529 -10.23 -46.85 -19.33
C LEU A 529 -11.49 -46.14 -18.87
N LEU A 530 -11.91 -45.11 -19.59
CA LEU A 530 -13.14 -44.38 -19.28
C LEU A 530 -14.35 -45.22 -19.64
N GLY A 531 -15.08 -45.65 -18.62
CA GLY A 531 -16.21 -46.54 -18.72
C GLY A 531 -15.90 -48.01 -18.41
N SER A 532 -14.65 -48.35 -18.07
CA SER A 532 -14.27 -49.73 -17.68
C SER A 532 -14.75 -50.14 -16.29
N ASP A 533 -15.03 -49.16 -15.44
CA ASP A 533 -15.47 -49.35 -14.06
C ASP A 533 -16.72 -48.51 -13.75
N ASP A 534 -17.19 -48.61 -12.50
CA ASP A 534 -18.28 -47.79 -11.95
C ASP A 534 -17.83 -46.38 -11.56
N GLN A 535 -16.53 -46.09 -11.71
CA GLN A 535 -15.90 -44.83 -11.36
C GLN A 535 -15.72 -43.90 -12.56
N SER A 536 -16.09 -44.31 -13.78
CA SER A 536 -15.86 -43.54 -14.98
C SER A 536 -16.97 -43.70 -16.03
N TRP A 537 -17.16 -42.65 -16.82
CA TRP A 537 -18.13 -42.56 -17.91
C TRP A 537 -17.40 -42.02 -19.13
N GLY A 538 -17.40 -42.75 -20.24
CA GLY A 538 -16.62 -42.41 -21.42
C GLY A 538 -17.44 -42.48 -22.70
N TRP A 539 -17.24 -41.53 -23.60
CA TRP A 539 -17.67 -41.63 -24.99
C TRP A 539 -16.44 -41.92 -25.86
N ASN A 540 -16.44 -43.08 -26.52
CA ASN A 540 -15.39 -43.45 -27.47
C ASN A 540 -15.67 -42.83 -28.84
N LEU A 541 -14.77 -41.97 -29.29
CA LEU A 541 -14.88 -41.20 -30.53
C LEU A 541 -14.60 -42.03 -31.79
N VAL A 542 -14.03 -43.24 -31.63
CA VAL A 542 -13.66 -44.13 -32.74
C VAL A 542 -14.88 -44.86 -33.31
N ASP A 543 -15.67 -45.45 -32.42
CA ASP A 543 -16.82 -46.32 -32.71
C ASP A 543 -18.15 -45.70 -32.30
N ASN A 544 -18.13 -44.47 -31.78
CA ASN A 544 -19.31 -43.72 -31.35
C ASN A 544 -20.12 -44.49 -30.29
N GLN A 545 -19.44 -45.15 -29.34
CA GLN A 545 -20.10 -45.89 -28.24
C GLN A 545 -19.93 -45.18 -26.90
N LEU A 546 -21.00 -45.20 -26.08
CA LEU A 546 -20.95 -44.82 -24.67
C LEU A 546 -20.59 -46.01 -23.80
N LEU A 547 -19.68 -45.80 -22.85
CA LEU A 547 -19.06 -46.81 -22.02
C LEU A 547 -19.24 -46.49 -20.53
N HIS A 548 -19.69 -47.48 -19.76
CA HIS A 548 -19.75 -47.45 -18.28
C HIS A 548 -19.85 -48.88 -17.72
N ASN A 549 -19.27 -49.16 -16.56
CA ASN A 549 -19.30 -50.50 -15.93
C ASN A 549 -18.80 -51.64 -16.82
N ASN A 550 -17.82 -51.36 -17.68
CA ASN A 550 -17.28 -52.31 -18.67
C ASN A 550 -18.31 -52.78 -19.71
N VAL A 551 -19.39 -52.00 -19.93
CA VAL A 551 -20.47 -52.29 -20.87
C VAL A 551 -20.61 -51.15 -21.88
N GLN A 552 -20.79 -51.51 -23.16
CA GLN A 552 -21.25 -50.58 -24.19
C GLN A 552 -22.74 -50.33 -24.01
N ILE A 553 -23.12 -49.11 -23.64
CA ILE A 553 -24.50 -48.75 -23.35
C ILE A 553 -25.31 -48.61 -24.64
N CYS A 554 -24.84 -47.73 -25.53
CA CYS A 554 -25.49 -47.45 -26.81
C CYS A 554 -24.58 -46.63 -27.73
N SER A 555 -24.98 -46.58 -29.01
CA SER A 555 -24.41 -45.68 -30.01
C SER A 555 -24.78 -44.22 -29.71
N TYR A 556 -23.83 -43.30 -29.84
CA TYR A 556 -23.97 -41.87 -29.60
C TYR A 556 -23.12 -41.07 -30.60
N PRO A 557 -23.61 -39.98 -31.20
CA PRO A 557 -24.87 -39.26 -30.95
C PRO A 557 -26.16 -40.01 -31.32
N HIS A 558 -27.29 -39.62 -30.71
CA HIS A 558 -28.64 -40.17 -31.00
C HIS A 558 -29.24 -39.61 -32.29
N ILE A 559 -28.48 -39.69 -33.39
CA ILE A 559 -28.85 -39.12 -34.70
C ILE A 559 -28.69 -40.23 -35.75
N ASN A 560 -29.55 -40.23 -36.79
CA ASN A 560 -29.41 -41.15 -37.91
C ASN A 560 -28.07 -40.90 -38.63
N ASN A 561 -27.24 -41.94 -38.73
CA ASN A 561 -25.90 -41.92 -39.32
C ASN A 561 -24.96 -40.90 -38.65
N PRO A 562 -24.58 -41.13 -37.36
CA PRO A 562 -23.81 -40.17 -36.58
C PRO A 562 -22.46 -39.91 -37.24
N PRO A 563 -22.06 -38.63 -37.44
CA PRO A 563 -20.76 -38.32 -38.02
C PRO A 563 -19.65 -38.83 -37.09
N LYS A 564 -18.59 -39.40 -37.68
CA LYS A 564 -17.37 -39.72 -36.95
C LYS A 564 -16.63 -38.42 -36.62
N TYR A 565 -15.94 -38.41 -35.48
CA TYR A 565 -15.08 -37.30 -35.11
C TYR A 565 -13.98 -37.09 -36.15
N GLN A 566 -13.80 -35.86 -36.62
CA GLN A 566 -12.67 -35.49 -37.47
C GLN A 566 -11.58 -34.84 -36.62
N MET A 567 -10.33 -35.18 -36.91
CA MET A 567 -9.18 -34.67 -36.16
C MET A 567 -9.16 -33.14 -36.14
N GLY A 568 -8.99 -32.54 -34.97
CA GLY A 568 -9.00 -31.09 -34.76
C GLY A 568 -10.39 -30.46 -34.60
N GLU A 569 -11.48 -31.23 -34.66
CA GLU A 569 -12.82 -30.71 -34.36
C GLU A 569 -12.98 -30.41 -32.87
N ARG A 570 -13.81 -29.40 -32.55
CA ARG A 570 -14.15 -29.05 -31.17
C ARG A 570 -15.42 -29.77 -30.75
N ILE A 571 -15.32 -30.53 -29.66
CA ILE A 571 -16.46 -31.11 -28.97
C ILE A 571 -16.57 -30.45 -27.60
N ARG A 572 -17.75 -29.95 -27.25
CA ARG A 572 -18.05 -29.43 -25.93
C ARG A 572 -18.74 -30.51 -25.12
N MET A 573 -18.21 -30.81 -23.94
CA MET A 573 -18.84 -31.67 -22.94
C MET A 573 -19.51 -30.78 -21.90
N ILE A 574 -20.80 -30.98 -21.67
CA ILE A 574 -21.57 -30.27 -20.68
C ILE A 574 -22.00 -31.25 -19.61
N VAL A 575 -21.79 -30.86 -18.37
CA VAL A 575 -22.12 -31.64 -17.18
C VAL A 575 -23.07 -30.80 -16.35
N ASP A 576 -24.30 -31.27 -16.23
CA ASP A 576 -25.29 -30.70 -15.34
C ASP A 576 -25.31 -31.52 -14.05
N CYS A 577 -24.65 -31.00 -13.01
CA CYS A 577 -24.60 -31.65 -11.72
C CYS A 577 -25.93 -31.56 -10.95
N GLU A 578 -26.86 -30.69 -11.36
CA GLU A 578 -28.17 -30.52 -10.71
C GLU A 578 -29.19 -31.51 -11.28
N GLN A 579 -29.17 -31.73 -12.60
CA GLN A 579 -29.99 -32.75 -13.26
C GLN A 579 -29.33 -34.13 -13.28
N HIS A 580 -28.10 -34.24 -12.77
CA HIS A 580 -27.33 -35.48 -12.77
C HIS A 580 -27.19 -36.08 -14.18
N CYS A 581 -26.90 -35.23 -15.17
CA CYS A 581 -26.76 -35.65 -16.56
C CYS A 581 -25.54 -35.03 -17.23
N MET A 582 -25.09 -35.69 -18.30
CA MET A 582 -23.98 -35.23 -19.13
C MET A 582 -24.33 -35.45 -20.59
N TYR A 583 -23.95 -34.48 -21.41
CA TYR A 583 -24.20 -34.47 -22.83
C TYR A 583 -23.06 -33.76 -23.56
N PHE A 584 -23.03 -33.91 -24.88
CA PHE A 584 -22.06 -33.27 -25.73
C PHE A 584 -22.73 -32.36 -26.76
N GLU A 585 -22.01 -31.33 -27.15
CA GLU A 585 -22.37 -30.41 -28.22
C GLU A 585 -21.21 -30.33 -29.22
N LYS A 586 -21.55 -30.18 -30.50
CA LYS A 586 -20.58 -29.88 -31.56
C LYS A 586 -20.96 -28.54 -32.18
N GLY A 587 -20.13 -27.52 -31.96
CA GLY A 587 -20.52 -26.15 -32.29
C GLY A 587 -21.75 -25.70 -31.50
N SER A 588 -22.87 -25.51 -32.19
CA SER A 588 -24.17 -25.18 -31.60
C SER A 588 -25.17 -26.34 -31.65
N GLU A 589 -24.75 -27.53 -32.08
CA GLU A 589 -25.62 -28.70 -32.23
C GLU A 589 -25.56 -29.58 -30.98
N PHE A 590 -26.72 -29.81 -30.37
CA PHE A 590 -26.90 -30.73 -29.25
C PHE A 590 -26.91 -32.18 -29.74
N LEU A 591 -26.03 -33.02 -29.21
CA LEU A 591 -25.85 -34.40 -29.67
C LEU A 591 -26.71 -35.42 -28.90
N GLY A 592 -27.55 -34.95 -27.98
CA GLY A 592 -28.39 -35.78 -27.11
C GLY A 592 -27.76 -36.02 -25.73
N ILE A 593 -28.55 -36.53 -24.79
CA ILE A 593 -28.07 -36.91 -23.45
C ILE A 593 -27.19 -38.16 -23.58
N ALA A 594 -25.93 -38.07 -23.14
CA ALA A 594 -25.01 -39.20 -23.15
C ALA A 594 -25.22 -40.06 -21.91
N PHE A 595 -25.11 -39.48 -20.72
CA PHE A 595 -25.31 -40.19 -19.46
C PHE A 595 -26.38 -39.51 -18.62
N SER A 596 -27.28 -40.31 -18.06
CA SER A 596 -28.30 -39.88 -17.10
C SER A 596 -28.08 -40.58 -15.77
N ARG A 597 -28.52 -39.96 -14.67
CA ARG A 597 -28.35 -40.47 -13.29
C ARG A 597 -26.89 -40.56 -12.87
N LEU A 598 -26.08 -39.56 -13.22
CA LEU A 598 -24.73 -39.43 -12.68
C LEU A 598 -24.78 -39.32 -11.15
N PRO A 599 -23.86 -39.98 -10.43
CA PRO A 599 -23.87 -39.92 -8.99
C PRO A 599 -23.56 -38.49 -8.50
N PRO A 600 -24.06 -38.08 -7.33
CA PRO A 600 -23.79 -36.77 -6.72
C PRO A 600 -22.36 -36.73 -6.10
N LEU A 601 -21.38 -37.26 -6.84
CA LEU A 601 -19.98 -37.30 -6.48
C LEU A 601 -19.22 -36.18 -7.18
N LYS A 602 -18.00 -35.92 -6.72
CA LYS A 602 -17.10 -34.99 -7.38
C LYS A 602 -16.49 -35.66 -8.62
N LEU A 603 -16.92 -35.22 -9.80
CA LEU A 603 -16.52 -35.75 -11.09
C LEU A 603 -15.49 -34.84 -11.76
N PHE A 604 -14.45 -35.44 -12.33
CA PHE A 604 -13.37 -34.74 -13.01
C PHE A 604 -13.48 -35.00 -14.51
N PRO A 605 -13.29 -33.98 -15.38
CA PRO A 605 -13.13 -34.22 -16.80
C PRO A 605 -11.89 -35.07 -17.02
N ALA A 606 -12.01 -36.06 -17.89
CA ALA A 606 -10.98 -37.04 -18.15
C ALA A 606 -10.95 -37.45 -19.63
N MET A 607 -9.80 -37.93 -20.07
CA MET A 607 -9.64 -38.55 -21.39
C MET A 607 -8.83 -39.84 -21.27
N CYS A 608 -9.00 -40.81 -22.17
CA CYS A 608 -8.11 -41.96 -22.31
C CYS A 608 -7.77 -42.26 -23.78
N ALA A 609 -6.51 -42.59 -24.05
CA ALA A 609 -5.99 -42.87 -25.39
C ALA A 609 -5.06 -44.08 -25.41
N VAL A 610 -5.01 -44.78 -26.54
CA VAL A 610 -4.06 -45.90 -26.79
C VAL A 610 -3.02 -45.59 -27.87
N TYR A 611 -3.31 -44.63 -28.74
CA TYR A 611 -2.42 -44.29 -29.84
C TYR A 611 -1.33 -43.31 -29.38
N GLY A 612 -0.12 -43.44 -29.93
CA GLY A 612 1.02 -42.60 -29.58
C GLY A 612 1.05 -41.29 -30.35
N ASN A 613 1.69 -40.25 -29.82
CA ASN A 613 1.78 -38.93 -30.43
C ASN A 613 0.42 -38.25 -30.65
N THR A 614 -0.59 -38.61 -29.85
CA THR A 614 -1.89 -37.91 -29.83
C THR A 614 -1.85 -36.79 -28.82
N GLU A 615 -2.50 -35.69 -29.15
CA GLU A 615 -2.58 -34.51 -28.32
C GLU A 615 -4.04 -34.16 -28.05
N VAL A 616 -4.36 -33.94 -26.78
CA VAL A 616 -5.74 -33.61 -26.37
C VAL A 616 -5.72 -32.32 -25.58
N SER A 617 -6.29 -31.28 -26.16
CA SER A 617 -6.46 -29.98 -25.54
C SER A 617 -7.82 -29.91 -24.86
N MET A 618 -7.86 -29.39 -23.63
CA MET A 618 -9.10 -29.19 -22.88
C MET A 618 -9.18 -27.78 -22.33
N VAL A 619 -10.24 -27.06 -22.68
CA VAL A 619 -10.48 -25.68 -22.24
C VAL A 619 -11.82 -25.58 -21.54
N TYR A 620 -11.82 -25.10 -20.30
CA TYR A 620 -13.05 -24.89 -19.55
C TYR A 620 -13.67 -23.55 -19.89
N ILE A 621 -14.91 -23.56 -20.37
CA ILE A 621 -15.63 -22.37 -20.84
C ILE A 621 -16.37 -21.70 -19.69
N GLY A 622 -16.92 -22.48 -18.76
CA GLY A 622 -17.78 -21.99 -17.68
C GLY A 622 -19.17 -22.61 -17.71
N PRO A 623 -20.13 -22.04 -16.96
CA PRO A 623 -21.53 -22.37 -17.16
C PRO A 623 -21.97 -21.88 -18.56
N PRO A 624 -22.63 -22.73 -19.37
CA PRO A 624 -23.14 -22.30 -20.66
C PRO A 624 -24.11 -21.13 -20.46
N LEU A 625 -23.92 -20.05 -21.24
CA LEU A 625 -24.75 -18.83 -21.15
C LEU A 625 -26.18 -19.07 -21.66
N LEU A 626 -26.35 -20.12 -22.45
CA LEU A 626 -27.60 -20.58 -23.05
C LEU A 626 -27.55 -22.11 -23.06
N GLY A 627 -28.53 -22.71 -22.41
CA GLY A 627 -29.04 -24.04 -22.74
C GLY A 627 -30.23 -23.87 -23.65
#